data_AF-A0A7Y5SSJ4-F1
#
_entry.id   AF-A0A7Y5SSJ4-F1
#
_cell.length_a   1.000
_cell.length_b   1.000
_cell.length_c   1.000
_cell.angle_alpha   90.00
_cell.angle_beta   90.00
_cell.angle_gamma   90.00
#
_symmetry.space_group_name_H-M   'P 1'
#
loop_
_entity.id
_entity.type
_entity.pdbx_description
1 polymer ?
#
loop_
_entity_poly.entity_id
_entity_poly.type
_entity_poly.pdbx_seq_one_letter_code
_entity_poly.pdbx_strand_id
1 'polypeptide(L)'
;RQVRTGAEHGHIYDHFAVEFEYPGGITMFSQARQINGCQNLVSELLVGTAGRSNCKDAIEQKSGERWRFRQREASPYRQEHEDLIASIREGKPLNEAHAVAESTMTGILGREAAYSGQAVAWDDAMKSSTRLGQERYEFGSYPTPDVPMPGRYRFS
;
A
#
# COMPACT_ATOMS: atom_id res chain seq x y z
N ARG A 1 7.31 -15.96 5.55
CA ARG A 1 8.04 -16.47 4.37
C ARG A 1 7.87 -17.98 4.31
N GLN A 2 7.36 -18.50 3.20
CA GLN A 2 7.11 -19.92 2.95
C GLN A 2 7.83 -20.41 1.68
N VAL A 3 7.83 -19.63 0.59
CA VAL A 3 8.40 -20.07 -0.71
C VAL A 3 9.74 -19.41 -1.01
N ARG A 4 9.89 -18.12 -0.67
CA ARG A 4 11.15 -17.37 -0.86
C ARG A 4 11.93 -17.38 0.45
N THR A 5 12.67 -18.44 0.76
CA THR A 5 13.38 -18.58 2.06
C THR A 5 14.89 -18.32 1.98
N GLY A 6 15.49 -18.36 0.79
CA GLY A 6 16.91 -18.10 0.57
C GLY A 6 17.34 -16.65 0.89
N ALA A 7 18.65 -16.48 1.14
CA ALA A 7 19.27 -15.20 1.46
C ALA A 7 19.23 -14.21 0.27
N GLU A 8 19.16 -14.74 -0.95
CA GLU A 8 19.06 -14.00 -2.21
C GLU A 8 17.74 -13.23 -2.37
N HIS A 9 16.70 -13.56 -1.60
CA HIS A 9 15.36 -12.99 -1.75
C HIS A 9 15.08 -11.76 -0.88
N GLY A 10 16.11 -11.20 -0.23
CA GLY A 10 15.99 -10.03 0.65
C GLY A 10 15.14 -10.32 1.88
N HIS A 11 14.55 -9.27 2.46
CA HIS A 11 13.84 -9.33 3.76
C HIS A 11 12.31 -9.28 3.62
N ILE A 12 11.80 -9.23 2.39
CA ILE A 12 10.37 -9.06 2.12
C ILE A 12 9.65 -10.40 2.31
N TYR A 13 8.48 -10.36 2.95
CA TYR A 13 7.62 -11.54 3.07
C TYR A 13 6.98 -11.86 1.73
N ASP A 14 6.75 -13.15 1.47
CA ASP A 14 6.11 -13.58 0.22
C ASP A 14 4.61 -13.23 0.18
N HIS A 15 4.02 -12.89 1.33
CA HIS A 15 2.70 -12.31 1.42
C HIS A 15 2.55 -11.44 2.67
N PHE A 16 1.63 -10.49 2.60
CA PHE A 16 1.15 -9.66 3.70
C PHE A 16 -0.37 -9.78 3.76
N ALA A 17 -0.92 -9.79 4.97
CA ALA A 17 -2.33 -9.62 5.24
C ALA A 17 -2.41 -8.64 6.42
N VAL A 18 -2.95 -7.46 6.17
CA VAL A 18 -2.95 -6.35 7.13
C VAL A 18 -4.37 -5.81 7.22
N GLU A 19 -4.83 -5.64 8.45
CA GLU A 19 -6.06 -4.95 8.78
C GLU A 19 -5.73 -3.55 9.31
N PHE A 20 -6.35 -2.54 8.73
CA PHE A 20 -6.23 -1.15 9.14
C PHE A 20 -7.56 -0.64 9.66
N GLU A 21 -7.51 0.13 10.74
CA GLU A 21 -8.63 0.88 11.26
C GLU A 21 -8.43 2.37 10.96
N TYR A 22 -9.41 2.98 10.30
CA TYR A 22 -9.45 4.40 9.98
C TYR A 22 -10.54 5.10 10.81
N PRO A 23 -10.43 6.43 11.00
CA PRO A 23 -11.45 7.21 11.69
C PRO A 23 -12.85 6.97 11.14
N GLY A 24 -13.86 6.97 12.03
CA GLY A 24 -15.25 6.68 11.65
C GLY A 24 -15.60 5.19 11.59
N GLY A 25 -14.75 4.31 12.12
CA GLY A 25 -15.00 2.87 12.17
C GLY A 25 -14.86 2.19 10.81
N ILE A 26 -14.03 2.76 9.92
CA ILE A 26 -13.77 2.21 8.60
C ILE A 26 -12.64 1.19 8.72
N THR A 27 -12.89 -0.04 8.31
CA THR A 27 -11.89 -1.10 8.26
C THR A 27 -11.43 -1.32 6.83
N MET A 28 -10.11 -1.42 6.62
CA MET A 28 -9.52 -1.81 5.36
C MET A 28 -8.71 -3.09 5.54
N PHE A 29 -8.99 -4.11 4.72
CA PHE A 29 -8.17 -5.32 4.66
C PHE A 29 -7.31 -5.30 3.40
N SER A 30 -6.00 -5.19 3.57
CA SER A 30 -5.02 -5.17 2.48
C SER A 30 -4.22 -6.45 2.44
N GLN A 31 -4.14 -7.06 1.26
CA GLN A 31 -3.38 -8.28 1.04
C GLN A 31 -2.45 -8.09 -0.16
N ALA A 32 -1.22 -8.56 -0.01
CA ALA A 32 -0.25 -8.61 -1.10
C ALA A 32 0.38 -10.00 -1.13
N ARG A 33 0.63 -10.53 -2.33
CA ARG A 33 1.35 -11.79 -2.52
C ARG A 33 2.33 -11.67 -3.68
N GLN A 34 3.55 -12.13 -3.46
CA GLN A 34 4.59 -12.26 -4.48
C GLN A 34 5.09 -13.70 -4.57
N ILE A 35 4.20 -14.61 -5.00
CA ILE A 35 4.49 -16.03 -5.20
C ILE A 35 4.15 -16.38 -6.65
N ASN A 36 5.13 -16.91 -7.37
CA ASN A 36 4.97 -17.29 -8.78
C ASN A 36 4.04 -18.51 -8.89
N GLY A 37 3.29 -18.60 -10.00
CA GLY A 37 2.38 -19.73 -10.27
C GLY A 37 1.05 -19.68 -9.52
N CYS A 38 0.77 -18.62 -8.74
CA CYS A 38 -0.53 -18.38 -8.12
C CYS A 38 -1.44 -17.52 -9.03
N GLN A 39 -2.73 -17.44 -8.68
CA GLN A 39 -3.67 -16.52 -9.34
C GLN A 39 -3.16 -15.08 -9.24
N ASN A 40 -3.13 -14.35 -10.36
CA ASN A 40 -2.84 -12.93 -10.35
C ASN A 40 -4.14 -12.14 -10.18
N LEU A 41 -4.20 -11.31 -9.14
CA LEU A 41 -5.33 -10.45 -8.87
C LEU A 41 -4.82 -9.14 -8.28
N VAL A 42 -5.16 -8.03 -8.94
CA VAL A 42 -5.05 -6.68 -8.42
C VAL A 42 -6.46 -6.12 -8.48
N SER A 43 -7.06 -5.91 -7.32
CA SER A 43 -8.45 -5.49 -7.23
C SER A 43 -8.76 -4.90 -5.86
N GLU A 44 -9.67 -3.95 -5.86
CA GLU A 44 -10.20 -3.30 -4.67
C GLU A 44 -11.70 -3.58 -4.56
N LEU A 45 -12.20 -3.56 -3.33
CA LEU A 45 -13.62 -3.70 -3.04
C LEU A 45 -13.98 -2.72 -1.93
N LEU A 46 -14.83 -1.74 -2.26
CA LEU A 46 -15.48 -0.90 -1.26
C LEU A 46 -16.85 -1.49 -0.96
N VAL A 47 -17.15 -1.71 0.33
CA VAL A 47 -18.46 -2.14 0.82
C VAL A 47 -19.00 -1.09 1.75
N GLY A 48 -20.17 -0.55 1.43
CA GLY A 48 -20.89 0.41 2.23
C GLY A 48 -22.28 -0.10 2.63
N THR A 49 -22.96 0.68 3.47
CA THR A 49 -24.32 0.35 3.93
C THR A 49 -25.35 0.38 2.81
N ALA A 50 -25.13 1.13 1.73
CA ALA A 50 -26.03 1.28 0.60
C ALA A 50 -25.64 0.44 -0.64
N GLY A 51 -24.50 -0.26 -0.63
CA GLY A 51 -24.01 -0.98 -1.80
C GLY A 51 -22.52 -1.27 -1.75
N ARG A 52 -21.94 -1.60 -2.90
CA ARG A 52 -20.51 -1.87 -3.06
C ARG A 52 -19.99 -1.42 -4.42
N SER A 53 -18.68 -1.26 -4.54
CA SER A 53 -18.00 -0.99 -5.80
C SER A 53 -16.73 -1.83 -5.91
N ASN A 54 -16.41 -2.25 -7.13
CA ASN A 54 -15.12 -2.86 -7.46
C ASN A 54 -14.02 -1.81 -7.72
N CYS A 55 -14.30 -0.53 -7.45
CA CYS A 55 -13.39 0.61 -7.62
C CYS A 55 -12.81 0.77 -9.03
N LYS A 56 -13.44 0.13 -10.02
CA LYS A 56 -12.98 0.12 -11.40
C LYS A 56 -14.06 0.60 -12.35
N ASP A 57 -15.14 -0.18 -12.49
CA ASP A 57 -16.15 0.07 -13.52
C ASP A 57 -17.59 -0.12 -13.05
N ALA A 58 -17.84 -0.53 -11.80
CA ALA A 58 -19.17 -0.88 -11.33
C ALA A 58 -19.49 -0.33 -9.94
N ILE A 59 -20.73 0.11 -9.78
CA ILE A 59 -21.35 0.41 -8.49
C ILE A 59 -22.64 -0.41 -8.40
N GLU A 60 -22.69 -1.27 -7.38
CA GLU A 60 -23.81 -2.16 -7.09
C GLU A 60 -24.55 -1.64 -5.86
N GLN A 61 -25.69 -1.00 -6.09
CA GLN A 61 -26.55 -0.50 -5.02
C GLN A 61 -27.37 -1.65 -4.42
N LYS A 62 -27.70 -1.58 -3.13
CA LYS A 62 -28.63 -2.53 -2.49
C LYS A 62 -30.05 -2.40 -3.05
N SER A 63 -30.44 -1.18 -3.40
CA SER A 63 -31.71 -0.86 -4.01
C SER A 63 -31.47 0.13 -5.16
N GLY A 64 -32.16 -0.07 -6.28
CA GLY A 64 -32.01 0.75 -7.47
C GLY A 64 -31.13 0.11 -8.54
N GLU A 65 -30.82 0.87 -9.58
CA GLU A 65 -30.12 0.36 -10.74
C GLU A 65 -28.61 0.26 -10.51
N ARG A 66 -28.02 -0.82 -11.01
CA ARG A 66 -26.57 -0.98 -11.08
C ARG A 66 -26.00 0.06 -12.05
N TRP A 67 -25.04 0.84 -11.58
CA TRP A 67 -24.25 1.68 -12.47
C TRP A 67 -23.03 0.93 -12.99
N ARG A 68 -22.71 1.14 -14.27
CA ARG A 68 -21.51 0.60 -14.89
C ARG A 68 -20.91 1.63 -15.85
N PHE A 69 -19.61 1.83 -15.76
CA PHE A 69 -18.87 2.59 -16.76
C PHE A 69 -18.92 1.87 -18.11
N ARG A 70 -19.36 2.58 -19.16
CA ARG A 70 -19.57 2.00 -20.51
C ARG A 70 -18.65 2.59 -21.58
N GLN A 71 -17.89 3.63 -21.24
CA GLN A 71 -17.01 4.28 -22.21
C GLN A 71 -15.69 3.51 -22.32
N ARG A 72 -14.90 3.89 -23.32
CA ARG A 72 -13.56 3.34 -23.49
C ARG A 72 -12.67 3.82 -22.35
N GLU A 73 -12.12 2.85 -21.61
CA GLU A 73 -11.11 3.12 -20.58
C GLU A 73 -9.88 3.74 -21.24
N ALA A 74 -9.49 4.93 -20.78
CA ALA A 74 -8.22 5.54 -21.15
C ALA A 74 -7.08 4.77 -20.48
N SER A 75 -5.89 4.79 -21.07
CA SER A 75 -4.71 4.27 -20.37
C SER A 75 -4.45 5.14 -19.14
N PRO A 76 -4.45 4.59 -17.91
CA PRO A 76 -4.25 5.39 -16.71
C PRO A 76 -2.89 6.09 -16.72
N TYR A 77 -1.84 5.40 -17.21
CA TYR A 77 -0.52 5.99 -17.40
C TYR A 77 -0.56 7.17 -18.37
N ARG A 78 -1.34 7.08 -19.45
CA ARG A 78 -1.43 8.19 -20.41
C ARG A 78 -2.16 9.37 -19.79
N GLN A 79 -3.27 9.12 -19.11
CA GLN A 79 -4.08 10.15 -18.47
C GLN A 79 -3.26 10.92 -17.42
N GLU A 80 -2.53 10.21 -16.55
CA GLU A 80 -1.66 10.81 -15.54
C GLU A 80 -0.63 11.79 -16.17
N HIS A 81 0.00 11.39 -17.27
CA HIS A 81 0.96 12.26 -17.97
C HIS A 81 0.27 13.45 -18.67
N GLU A 82 -0.90 13.23 -19.28
CA GLU A 82 -1.69 14.29 -19.91
C GLU A 82 -2.09 15.35 -18.88
N ASP A 83 -2.56 14.93 -17.70
CA ASP A 83 -2.97 15.81 -16.60
C ASP A 83 -1.77 16.58 -16.03
N LEU A 84 -0.63 15.91 -15.81
CA LEU A 84 0.60 16.57 -15.37
C LEU A 84 1.06 17.63 -16.37
N ILE A 85 1.13 17.30 -17.66
CA ILE A 85 1.57 18.23 -18.71
C ILE A 85 0.60 19.41 -18.83
N ALA A 86 -0.71 19.16 -18.78
CA ALA A 86 -1.73 20.21 -18.83
C ALA A 86 -1.59 21.16 -17.63
N SER A 87 -1.42 20.62 -16.41
CA SER A 87 -1.24 21.40 -15.18
C SER A 87 -0.06 22.38 -15.27
N ILE A 88 1.06 21.95 -15.87
CA ILE A 88 2.25 22.76 -16.09
C ILE A 88 1.97 23.84 -17.13
N ARG A 89 1.39 23.46 -18.28
CA ARG A 89 1.13 24.39 -19.39
C ARG A 89 0.12 25.47 -19.04
N GLU A 90 -0.86 25.15 -18.19
CA GLU A 90 -1.88 26.09 -17.73
C GLU A 90 -1.45 26.93 -16.52
N GLY A 91 -0.29 26.64 -15.92
CA GLY A 91 0.15 27.29 -14.68
C GLY A 91 -0.73 26.95 -13.47
N LYS A 92 -1.37 25.78 -13.49
CA LYS A 92 -2.25 25.27 -12.41
C LYS A 92 -1.67 23.94 -11.89
N PRO A 93 -0.57 23.97 -11.11
CA PRO A 93 0.12 22.74 -10.72
C PRO A 93 -0.78 21.82 -9.89
N LEU A 94 -0.72 20.53 -10.18
CA LEU A 94 -1.30 19.48 -9.33
C LEU A 94 -0.34 19.21 -8.16
N ASN A 95 -0.88 19.13 -6.95
CA ASN A 95 -0.10 18.80 -5.76
C ASN A 95 -0.78 17.67 -4.98
N GLU A 96 -0.24 16.47 -5.13
CA GLU A 96 -0.69 15.26 -4.45
C GLU A 96 0.31 14.80 -3.37
N ALA A 97 1.32 15.63 -3.05
CA ALA A 97 2.43 15.24 -2.20
C ALA A 97 1.99 14.71 -0.83
N HIS A 98 0.98 15.34 -0.21
CA HIS A 98 0.44 14.91 1.07
C HIS A 98 -0.23 13.53 0.99
N ALA A 99 -1.13 13.34 0.02
CA ALA A 99 -1.85 12.08 -0.15
C ALA A 99 -0.89 10.92 -0.48
N VAL A 100 0.13 11.17 -1.30
CA VAL A 100 1.19 10.20 -1.62
C VAL A 100 2.03 9.87 -0.40
N ALA A 101 2.40 10.86 0.42
CA ALA A 101 3.13 10.66 1.66
C ALA A 101 2.34 9.81 2.66
N GLU A 102 1.05 10.08 2.85
CA GLU A 102 0.18 9.31 3.74
C GLU A 102 -0.07 7.87 3.23
N SER A 103 -0.24 7.70 1.93
CA SER A 103 -0.37 6.37 1.29
C SER A 103 0.90 5.54 1.48
N THR A 104 2.08 6.17 1.30
CA THR A 104 3.37 5.54 1.55
C THR A 104 3.52 5.15 3.01
N MET A 105 3.14 6.05 3.93
CA MET A 105 3.19 5.79 5.37
C MET A 105 2.24 4.67 5.79
N THR A 106 1.08 4.53 5.16
CA THR A 106 0.17 3.39 5.37
C THR A 106 0.85 2.07 5.01
N GLY A 107 1.61 2.04 3.91
CA GLY A 107 2.41 0.87 3.53
C GLY A 107 3.51 0.54 4.54
N ILE A 108 4.21 1.57 5.06
CA ILE A 108 5.20 1.42 6.12
C ILE A 108 4.54 0.87 7.40
N LEU A 109 3.42 1.45 7.81
CA LEU A 109 2.66 1.01 8.99
C LEU A 109 2.27 -0.47 8.89
N GLY A 110 1.76 -0.89 7.74
CA GLY A 110 1.40 -2.29 7.52
C GLY A 110 2.60 -3.24 7.57
N ARG A 111 3.76 -2.81 7.06
CA ARG A 111 5.03 -3.55 7.22
C ARG A 111 5.39 -3.69 8.69
N GLU A 112 5.40 -2.59 9.44
CA GLU A 112 5.78 -2.60 10.87
C GLU A 112 4.86 -3.50 11.70
N ALA A 113 3.56 -3.43 11.46
CA ALA A 113 2.57 -4.28 12.12
C ALA A 113 2.81 -5.76 11.78
N ALA A 114 2.97 -6.09 10.50
CA ALA A 114 3.20 -7.46 10.05
C ALA A 114 4.53 -8.04 10.57
N TYR A 115 5.58 -7.24 10.64
CA TYR A 115 6.90 -7.69 11.07
C TYR A 115 7.05 -7.80 12.58
N SER A 116 6.42 -6.90 13.34
CA SER A 116 6.41 -7.00 14.80
C SER A 116 5.41 -8.05 15.29
N GLY A 117 4.35 -8.29 14.52
CA GLY A 117 3.19 -9.05 14.96
C GLY A 117 2.36 -8.30 16.00
N GLN A 118 2.41 -6.97 16.01
CA GLN A 118 1.71 -6.10 16.95
C GLN A 118 0.86 -5.08 16.19
N ALA A 119 -0.19 -4.57 16.84
CA ALA A 119 -0.86 -3.37 16.37
C ALA A 119 0.09 -2.17 16.54
N VAL A 120 0.18 -1.32 15.51
CA VAL A 120 0.97 -0.09 15.53
C VAL A 120 0.03 1.07 15.27
N ALA A 121 -0.01 2.04 16.18
CA ALA A 121 -0.83 3.24 16.00
C ALA A 121 -0.16 4.21 15.02
N TRP A 122 -0.97 4.92 14.22
CA TRP A 122 -0.49 5.93 13.28
C TRP A 122 0.41 6.98 13.94
N ASP A 123 -0.03 7.53 15.07
CA ASP A 123 0.71 8.57 15.79
C ASP A 123 2.06 8.10 16.33
N ASP A 124 2.17 6.83 16.71
CA ASP A 124 3.44 6.24 17.15
C ASP A 124 4.37 6.01 15.95
N ALA A 125 3.81 5.55 14.83
CA ALA A 125 4.53 5.39 13.57
C ALA A 125 5.10 6.72 13.06
N MET A 126 4.33 7.81 13.15
CA MET A 126 4.77 9.16 12.77
C MET A 126 5.85 9.74 13.69
N LYS A 127 5.96 9.25 14.93
CA LYS A 127 7.00 9.68 15.90
C LYS A 127 8.23 8.79 15.88
N SER A 128 8.20 7.68 15.14
CA SER A 128 9.32 6.73 15.08
C SER A 128 10.59 7.42 14.60
N SER A 129 11.67 7.22 15.34
CA SER A 129 13.02 7.62 14.93
C SER A 129 13.81 6.46 14.34
N THR A 130 13.15 5.33 14.02
CA THR A 130 13.81 4.13 13.53
C THR A 130 14.49 4.39 12.19
N ARG A 131 15.79 4.05 12.12
CA ARG A 131 16.61 4.18 10.91
C ARG A 131 16.94 2.80 10.36
N LEU A 132 16.38 2.47 9.19
CA LEU A 132 16.65 1.19 8.50
C LEU A 132 17.87 1.27 7.56
N GLY A 133 18.23 2.46 7.12
CA GLY A 133 19.38 2.71 6.24
C GLY A 133 20.67 3.00 6.99
N GLN A 134 21.78 3.06 6.26
CA GLN A 134 23.10 3.42 6.79
C GLN A 134 23.10 4.79 7.47
N GLU A 135 23.91 4.98 8.51
CA GLU A 135 24.14 6.31 9.09
C GLU A 135 24.83 7.27 8.11
N ARG A 136 25.79 6.75 7.33
CA ARG A 136 26.55 7.50 6.33
C ARG A 136 26.45 6.81 4.98
N TYR A 137 26.26 7.60 3.92
CA TYR A 137 26.18 7.08 2.55
C TYR A 137 27.57 7.12 1.92
N GLU A 138 28.30 6.01 2.03
CA GLU A 138 29.66 5.86 1.50
C GLU A 138 29.76 4.54 0.73
N PHE A 139 30.62 4.49 -0.28
CA PHE A 139 30.89 3.24 -0.99
C PHE A 139 31.63 2.28 -0.06
N GLY A 140 31.12 1.06 0.09
CA GLY A 140 31.72 0.06 0.96
C GLY A 140 30.83 -1.15 1.16
N SER A 141 31.27 -2.07 2.01
CA SER A 141 30.43 -3.19 2.45
C SER A 141 29.39 -2.70 3.46
N TYR A 142 28.19 -3.27 3.40
CA TYR A 142 27.13 -3.04 4.37
C TYR A 142 26.69 -4.38 4.94
N PRO A 143 26.61 -4.54 6.28
CA PRO A 143 26.09 -5.76 6.86
C PRO A 143 24.62 -5.94 6.45
N THR A 144 24.28 -7.13 5.96
CA THR A 144 22.88 -7.48 5.70
C THR A 144 22.16 -7.65 7.05
N PRO A 145 21.12 -6.86 7.36
CA PRO A 145 20.40 -7.05 8.61
C PRO A 145 19.66 -8.39 8.63
N ASP A 146 19.30 -8.87 9.82
CA ASP A 146 18.47 -10.07 9.93
C ASP A 146 17.07 -9.83 9.35
N VAL A 147 16.48 -10.90 8.85
CA VAL A 147 15.08 -10.88 8.41
C VAL A 147 14.20 -10.64 9.65
N PRO A 148 13.34 -9.61 9.66
CA PRO A 148 12.47 -9.36 10.79
C PRO A 148 11.47 -10.51 10.96
N MET A 149 11.26 -10.94 12.20
CA MET A 149 10.40 -12.06 12.56
C MET A 149 9.39 -11.63 13.63
N PRO A 150 8.07 -11.85 13.42
CA PRO A 150 7.04 -11.61 14.43
C PRO A 150 7.37 -12.23 15.78
N GLY A 151 7.11 -11.49 16.85
CA GLY A 151 7.46 -11.88 18.22
C GLY A 151 8.94 -11.74 18.59
N ARG A 152 9.82 -11.41 17.63
CA ARG A 152 11.23 -11.05 17.87
C ARG A 152 11.52 -9.61 17.49
N TYR A 153 11.10 -9.21 16.30
CA TYR A 153 11.16 -7.82 15.85
C TYR A 153 10.24 -6.97 16.72
N ARG A 154 10.74 -5.81 17.14
CA ARG A 154 9.97 -4.82 17.89
C ARG A 154 9.99 -3.52 17.12
N PHE A 155 8.81 -2.97 16.90
CA PHE A 155 8.64 -1.61 16.42
C PHE A 155 9.14 -0.63 17.49
N SER A 156 9.85 0.42 17.06
CA SER A 156 10.41 1.48 17.91
C SER A 156 10.33 2.86 17.27
#